data_AF-A0A853CES3-F1
#
_entry.id   AF-A0A853CES3-F1
#
_cell.length_a   1.000
_cell.length_b   1.000
_cell.length_c   1.000
_cell.angle_alpha   90.00
_cell.angle_beta   90.00
_cell.angle_gamma   90.00
#
_symmetry.space_group_name_H-M   'P 1'
#
loop_
_entity.id
_entity.type
_entity.pdbx_description
1 polymer ?
#
loop_
_entity_poly.entity_id
_entity_poly.type
_entity_poly.pdbx_seq_one_letter_code
_entity_poly.pdbx_strand_id
1 'polypeptide(L)'
;MSTARRAVLVLVLAVSTVLAGGLAAEASFSESVGGSTSITTNAITAPTGVTAVKNSCSNARWIDVTISWQPSPSARINGYAVTAYRSDGQVTMVGTTGTGSTALRTTVDKLTGASTVFTVTTTTSYGWTAESLSSASITC
;
A
#
# COMPACT_ATOMS: atom_id res chain seq x y z
N MET A 1 63.65 -9.35 -56.89
CA MET A 1 62.19 -9.13 -56.69
C MET A 1 61.85 -7.76 -57.24
N SER A 2 61.24 -7.71 -58.43
CA SER A 2 60.95 -6.47 -59.15
C SER A 2 59.91 -5.63 -58.39
N THR A 3 60.15 -4.31 -58.37
CA THR A 3 59.28 -3.27 -57.79
C THR A 3 57.81 -3.42 -58.17
N ALA A 4 57.53 -3.96 -59.37
CA ALA A 4 56.19 -4.29 -59.84
C ALA A 4 55.44 -5.31 -58.95
N ARG A 5 56.11 -6.36 -58.45
CA ARG A 5 55.46 -7.37 -57.58
C ARG A 5 55.06 -6.79 -56.22
N ARG A 6 55.85 -5.86 -55.69
CA ARG A 6 55.55 -5.18 -54.42
C ARG A 6 54.37 -4.21 -54.56
N ALA A 7 54.30 -3.46 -55.67
CA ALA A 7 53.20 -2.55 -55.95
C ALA A 7 51.86 -3.29 -56.06
N VAL A 8 51.84 -4.45 -56.74
CA VAL A 8 50.62 -5.28 -56.87
C VAL A 8 50.16 -5.81 -55.51
N LEU A 9 51.07 -6.29 -54.66
CA LEU A 9 50.73 -6.78 -53.32
C LEU A 9 50.13 -5.69 -52.42
N VAL A 10 50.68 -4.47 -52.48
CA VAL A 10 50.16 -3.33 -51.70
C VAL A 10 48.77 -2.92 -52.20
N LEU A 11 48.54 -2.95 -53.52
CA LEU A 11 47.25 -2.60 -54.10
C LEU A 11 46.16 -3.61 -53.74
N VAL A 12 46.47 -4.92 -53.80
CA VAL A 12 45.53 -5.98 -53.40
C VAL A 12 45.19 -5.88 -51.91
N LEU A 13 46.17 -5.59 -51.06
CA LEU A 13 45.95 -5.45 -49.62
C LEU A 13 45.06 -4.23 -49.30
N ALA A 14 45.32 -3.09 -49.96
CA ALA A 14 44.53 -1.87 -49.78
C ALA A 14 43.08 -2.01 -50.27
N VAL A 15 42.85 -2.73 -51.37
CA VAL A 15 41.49 -3.00 -51.85
C VAL A 15 40.74 -3.94 -50.90
N SER A 16 41.43 -4.93 -50.34
CA SER A 16 40.84 -5.89 -49.40
C SER A 16 40.40 -5.25 -48.08
N THR A 17 41.16 -4.29 -47.56
CA THR A 17 40.83 -3.60 -46.29
C THR A 17 39.68 -2.61 -46.44
N VAL A 18 39.56 -1.93 -47.59
CA VAL A 18 38.44 -1.01 -47.85
C VAL A 18 37.11 -1.77 -47.98
N LEU A 19 37.12 -2.96 -48.59
CA LEU A 19 35.93 -3.80 -48.70
C LEU A 19 35.49 -4.42 -47.36
N ALA A 20 36.43 -4.75 -46.47
CA ALA A 20 36.14 -5.32 -45.17
C ALA A 20 35.68 -4.28 -44.12
N GLY A 21 36.03 -3.01 -44.29
CA GLY A 21 35.69 -1.93 -43.35
C GLY A 21 34.25 -1.42 -43.45
N GLY A 22 33.47 -1.87 -44.44
CA GLY A 22 32.08 -1.44 -44.68
C GLY A 22 31.01 -2.28 -43.98
N LEU A 23 31.38 -3.39 -43.34
CA LEU A 23 30.43 -4.21 -42.60
C LEU A 23 30.24 -3.61 -41.20
N ALA A 24 29.13 -2.90 -41.01
CA ALA A 24 28.72 -2.49 -39.67
C ALA A 24 28.67 -3.72 -38.77
N ALA A 25 29.26 -3.65 -37.59
CA ALA A 25 29.14 -4.72 -36.60
C ALA A 25 27.68 -4.82 -36.16
N GLU A 26 26.94 -5.77 -36.74
CA GLU A 26 25.53 -6.03 -36.39
C GLU A 26 25.47 -6.80 -35.07
N ALA A 27 25.75 -6.12 -33.96
CA ALA A 27 25.48 -6.64 -32.63
C ALA A 27 23.99 -6.49 -32.32
N SER A 28 23.15 -7.25 -33.01
CA SER A 28 21.72 -7.36 -32.70
C SER A 28 21.54 -8.23 -31.44
N PHE A 29 21.61 -7.63 -30.26
CA PHE A 29 21.03 -8.23 -29.07
C PHE A 29 19.54 -7.86 -29.03
N SER A 30 18.68 -8.73 -29.54
CA SER A 30 17.22 -8.61 -29.40
C SER A 30 16.65 -9.91 -28.89
N GLU A 31 17.09 -10.29 -27.69
CA GLU A 31 16.35 -11.26 -26.87
C GLU A 31 15.78 -10.49 -25.69
N SER A 32 14.60 -9.90 -25.87
CA SER A 32 13.77 -9.50 -24.74
C SER A 32 12.87 -10.68 -24.42
N VAL A 33 13.22 -11.45 -23.40
CA VAL A 33 12.26 -12.37 -22.78
C VAL A 33 11.23 -11.49 -22.08
N GLY A 34 10.12 -11.22 -22.77
CA GLY A 34 8.93 -10.58 -22.23
C GLY A 34 8.26 -11.51 -21.22
N GLY A 35 8.87 -11.69 -20.06
CA GLY A 35 8.22 -12.28 -18.90
C GLY A 35 7.16 -11.31 -18.43
N SER A 36 5.89 -11.65 -18.64
CA SER A 36 4.79 -10.90 -18.06
C SER A 36 4.77 -11.14 -16.55
N THR A 37 5.58 -10.38 -15.80
CA THR A 37 5.56 -10.38 -14.34
C THR A 37 4.34 -9.60 -13.88
N SER A 38 3.23 -10.29 -13.70
CA SER A 38 2.08 -9.69 -13.01
C SER A 38 2.43 -9.56 -11.52
N ILE A 39 2.67 -8.34 -11.06
CA ILE A 39 2.71 -8.03 -9.64
C ILE A 39 1.27 -7.97 -9.15
N THR A 40 0.80 -9.05 -8.54
CA THR A 40 -0.50 -9.03 -7.84
C THR A 40 -0.29 -8.40 -6.47
N THR A 41 -0.81 -7.20 -6.26
CA THR A 41 -0.93 -6.62 -4.92
C THR A 41 -2.18 -7.18 -4.26
N ASN A 42 -2.01 -7.92 -3.16
CA ASN A 42 -3.16 -8.32 -2.36
C ASN A 42 -3.78 -7.06 -1.74
N ALA A 43 -5.04 -6.77 -2.07
CA ALA A 43 -5.79 -5.70 -1.43
C ALA A 43 -6.00 -6.03 0.05
N ILE A 44 -5.82 -5.04 0.92
CA ILE A 44 -6.09 -5.18 2.35
C ILE A 44 -7.59 -5.19 2.55
N THR A 45 -8.07 -6.25 3.18
CA THR A 45 -9.46 -6.37 3.58
C THR A 45 -9.67 -5.56 4.86
N ALA A 46 -10.71 -4.74 4.91
CA ALA A 46 -11.05 -4.00 6.11
C ALA A 46 -11.61 -4.92 7.22
N PRO A 47 -11.56 -4.51 8.50
CA PRO A 47 -12.35 -5.13 9.56
C PRO A 47 -13.85 -5.06 9.25
N THR A 48 -14.64 -5.96 9.81
CA THR A 48 -16.10 -5.97 9.60
C THR A 48 -16.87 -5.95 10.92
N GLY A 49 -18.19 -5.74 10.83
CA GLY A 49 -19.15 -5.71 11.95
C GLY A 49 -18.70 -4.87 13.14
N VAL A 50 -18.29 -3.64 12.85
CA VAL A 50 -17.97 -2.66 13.90
C VAL A 50 -19.23 -2.29 14.66
N THR A 51 -19.23 -2.55 15.96
CA THR A 51 -20.31 -2.19 16.88
C THR A 51 -19.79 -1.33 18.00
N ALA A 52 -20.48 -0.24 18.30
CA ALA A 52 -20.18 0.64 19.42
C ALA A 52 -21.27 0.53 20.47
N VAL A 53 -20.89 0.16 21.69
CA VAL A 53 -21.78 0.05 22.85
C VAL A 53 -21.42 1.15 23.83
N LYS A 54 -22.41 1.96 24.17
CA LYS A 54 -22.30 2.98 25.21
C LYS A 54 -22.32 2.34 26.58
N ASN A 55 -21.27 2.50 27.37
CA ASN A 55 -21.15 1.96 28.72
C ASN A 55 -21.68 2.92 29.78
N SER A 56 -21.35 4.22 29.67
CA SER A 56 -21.73 5.23 30.65
C SER A 56 -21.75 6.64 30.05
N CYS A 57 -22.69 7.45 30.53
CA CYS A 57 -22.82 8.89 30.24
C CYS A 57 -22.72 9.76 31.50
N SER A 58 -22.43 9.16 32.66
CA SER A 58 -22.54 9.82 33.95
C SER A 58 -21.50 10.93 34.14
N ASN A 59 -20.41 10.89 33.37
CA ASN A 59 -19.41 11.94 33.37
C ASN A 59 -19.93 13.19 32.63
N ALA A 60 -19.65 14.39 33.16
CA ALA A 60 -20.06 15.65 32.55
C ALA A 60 -19.39 15.91 31.18
N ARG A 61 -18.17 15.42 30.95
CA ARG A 61 -17.34 15.73 29.79
C ARG A 61 -17.16 14.57 28.81
N TRP A 62 -17.31 13.32 29.26
CA TRP A 62 -16.93 12.13 28.48
C TRP A 62 -18.07 11.11 28.40
N ILE A 63 -18.05 10.30 27.35
CA ILE A 63 -18.87 9.10 27.16
C ILE A 63 -17.95 7.89 27.19
N ASP A 64 -18.23 6.92 28.06
CA ASP A 64 -17.52 5.64 28.07
C ASP A 64 -18.12 4.71 27.02
N VAL A 65 -17.28 4.14 26.15
CA VAL A 65 -17.72 3.34 25.01
C VAL A 65 -16.83 2.11 24.86
N THR A 66 -17.45 0.99 24.50
CA THR A 66 -16.76 -0.22 24.04
C THR A 66 -17.05 -0.41 22.57
N ILE A 67 -16.00 -0.37 21.75
CA ILE A 67 -16.05 -0.63 20.32
C ILE A 67 -15.57 -2.07 20.11
N SER A 68 -16.31 -2.88 19.37
CA SER A 68 -15.92 -4.23 18.99
C SER A 68 -16.06 -4.45 17.48
N TRP A 69 -15.26 -5.35 16.93
CA TRP A 69 -15.21 -5.64 15.48
C TRP A 69 -14.76 -7.08 15.23
N GLN A 70 -15.06 -7.60 14.02
CA GLN A 70 -14.39 -8.78 13.51
C GLN A 70 -13.04 -8.40 12.88
N PRO A 71 -11.96 -9.16 13.18
CA PRO A 71 -10.62 -8.86 12.68
C PRO A 71 -10.53 -9.04 11.17
N SER A 72 -9.59 -8.33 10.54
CA SER A 72 -9.32 -8.48 9.11
C SER A 72 -8.66 -9.84 8.83
N PRO A 73 -9.03 -10.53 7.73
CA PRO A 73 -8.34 -11.76 7.31
C PRO A 73 -7.00 -11.50 6.62
N SER A 74 -6.57 -10.23 6.49
CA SER A 74 -5.35 -9.87 5.78
C SER A 74 -4.09 -10.37 6.50
N ALA A 75 -3.06 -10.73 5.75
CA ALA A 75 -1.79 -11.15 6.32
C ALA A 75 -0.96 -9.94 6.81
N ARG A 76 -0.12 -10.17 7.83
CA ARG A 76 0.85 -9.20 8.39
C ARG A 76 0.20 -7.90 8.90
N ILE A 77 -0.97 -8.03 9.51
CA ILE A 77 -1.58 -6.98 10.32
C ILE A 77 -0.59 -6.65 11.45
N ASN A 78 -0.44 -5.37 11.77
CA ASN A 78 0.30 -4.85 12.93
C ASN A 78 -0.68 -4.43 14.04
N GLY A 79 -1.88 -4.02 13.66
CA GLY A 79 -2.93 -3.69 14.62
C GLY A 79 -4.15 -3.06 13.97
N TYR A 80 -4.91 -2.37 14.81
CA TYR A 80 -6.09 -1.60 14.39
C TYR A 80 -6.03 -0.21 15.01
N ALA A 81 -6.41 0.81 14.24
CA ALA A 81 -6.63 2.17 14.73
C ALA A 81 -8.14 2.43 14.75
N VAL A 82 -8.64 2.99 15.85
CA VAL A 82 -10.06 3.31 16.00
C VAL A 82 -10.23 4.82 15.94
N THR A 83 -11.11 5.27 15.06
CA THR A 83 -11.39 6.70 14.85
C THR A 83 -12.85 6.98 15.18
N ALA A 84 -13.07 8.05 15.94
CA ALA A 84 -14.39 8.57 16.25
C ALA A 84 -14.70 9.76 15.32
N TYR A 85 -15.90 9.75 14.77
CA TYR A 85 -16.46 10.84 13.96
C TYR A 85 -17.70 11.35 14.66
N ARG A 86 -17.66 12.59 15.12
CA ARG A 86 -18.78 13.25 15.76
C ARG A 86 -19.55 14.11 14.76
N SER A 87 -20.86 14.21 14.93
CA SER A 87 -21.78 14.88 14.00
C SER A 87 -21.51 16.37 13.80
N ASP A 88 -20.71 17.00 14.65
CA ASP A 88 -20.23 18.39 14.51
C ASP A 88 -18.97 18.50 13.62
N GLY A 89 -18.54 17.40 13.00
CA GLY A 89 -17.38 17.34 12.11
C GLY A 89 -16.06 17.04 12.83
N GLN A 90 -16.06 16.85 14.14
CA GLN A 90 -14.85 16.46 14.87
C GLN A 90 -14.46 15.02 14.57
N VAL A 91 -13.20 14.82 14.21
CA VAL A 91 -12.60 13.51 13.91
C VAL A 91 -11.41 13.32 14.84
N THR A 92 -11.40 12.20 15.57
CA THR A 92 -10.35 11.95 16.56
C THR A 92 -10.01 10.47 16.61
N MET A 93 -8.72 10.15 16.55
CA MET A 93 -8.25 8.79 16.82
C MET A 93 -8.33 8.52 18.32
N VAL A 94 -9.19 7.57 18.71
CA VAL A 94 -9.48 7.27 20.13
C VAL A 94 -8.59 6.18 20.70
N GLY A 95 -7.82 5.48 19.85
CA GLY A 95 -6.82 4.53 20.28
C GLY A 95 -6.35 3.61 19.17
N THR A 96 -5.35 2.80 19.51
CA THR A 96 -4.79 1.74 18.66
C THR A 96 -4.68 0.44 19.45
N THR A 97 -4.87 -0.69 18.77
CA THR A 97 -4.78 -2.03 19.37
C THR A 97 -3.85 -2.94 18.58
N GLY A 98 -3.45 -4.07 19.17
CA GLY A 98 -2.65 -5.10 18.51
C GLY A 98 -3.44 -5.97 17.53
N THR A 99 -2.74 -6.91 16.90
CA THR A 99 -3.22 -7.76 15.80
C THR A 99 -4.37 -8.70 16.14
N GLY A 100 -4.46 -9.14 17.40
CA GLY A 100 -5.49 -10.06 17.90
C GLY A 100 -6.64 -9.38 18.65
N SER A 101 -6.63 -8.05 18.76
CA SER A 101 -7.68 -7.33 19.46
C SER A 101 -8.95 -7.25 18.63
N THR A 102 -10.08 -7.55 19.27
CA THR A 102 -11.42 -7.48 18.67
C THR A 102 -12.32 -6.46 19.38
N ALA A 103 -11.77 -5.77 20.39
CA ALA A 103 -12.45 -4.72 21.11
C ALA A 103 -11.48 -3.68 21.66
N LEU A 104 -11.97 -2.45 21.80
CA LEU A 104 -11.32 -1.33 22.45
C LEU A 104 -12.33 -0.63 23.36
N ARG A 105 -11.96 -0.43 24.62
CA ARG A 105 -12.69 0.45 25.53
C ARG A 105 -12.01 1.81 25.56
N THR A 106 -12.78 2.87 25.35
CA THR A 106 -12.26 4.24 25.27
C THR A 106 -13.31 5.24 25.71
N THR A 107 -12.92 6.50 25.78
CA THR A 107 -13.79 7.63 26.07
C THR A 107 -13.83 8.59 24.88
N VAL A 108 -14.99 9.19 24.64
CA VAL A 108 -15.17 10.26 23.65
C VAL A 108 -15.81 11.47 24.29
N ASP A 109 -15.57 12.63 23.69
CA ASP A 109 -16.14 13.89 24.17
C ASP A 109 -17.67 13.91 24.11
N LYS A 110 -18.28 14.17 25.26
CA LYS A 110 -19.72 14.40 25.37
C LYS A 110 -20.05 15.81 24.89
N LEU A 111 -21.00 15.90 23.96
CA LEU A 111 -21.59 17.15 23.50
C LEU A 111 -23.08 16.95 23.30
N THR A 112 -23.88 17.78 23.95
CA THR A 112 -25.34 17.70 23.91
C THR A 112 -25.85 17.83 22.47
N GLY A 113 -26.68 16.88 22.04
CA GLY A 113 -27.25 16.86 20.69
C GLY A 113 -26.30 16.38 19.59
N ALA A 114 -25.06 16.01 19.94
CA ALA A 114 -24.12 15.42 19.00
C ALA A 114 -24.10 13.90 19.08
N SER A 115 -24.03 13.24 17.93
CA SER A 115 -23.86 11.78 17.83
C SER A 115 -22.47 11.43 17.36
N THR A 116 -21.93 10.31 17.83
CA THR A 116 -20.60 9.83 17.44
C THR A 116 -20.71 8.46 16.79
N VAL A 117 -20.05 8.27 15.65
CA VAL A 117 -19.85 6.98 14.98
C VAL A 117 -18.38 6.60 15.02
N PHE A 118 -18.07 5.31 14.90
CA PHE A 118 -16.70 4.82 14.95
C PHE A 118 -16.36 4.01 13.70
N THR A 119 -15.12 4.11 13.27
CA THR A 119 -14.53 3.19 12.30
C THR A 119 -13.30 2.54 12.89
N VAL A 120 -12.96 1.37 12.34
CA VAL A 120 -11.75 0.62 12.67
C VAL A 120 -10.92 0.46 11.40
N THR A 121 -9.68 0.89 11.45
CA THR A 121 -8.73 0.84 10.34
C THR A 121 -7.67 -0.20 10.62
N THR A 122 -7.55 -1.21 9.76
CA THR A 122 -6.44 -2.16 9.82
C THR A 122 -5.14 -1.48 9.45
N THR A 123 -4.10 -1.69 10.26
CA THR A 123 -2.73 -1.27 9.94
C THR A 123 -1.87 -2.49 9.69
N THR A 124 -1.02 -2.45 8.67
CA THR A 124 -0.14 -3.55 8.30
C THR A 124 1.32 -3.15 8.39
N SER A 125 2.22 -4.14 8.49
CA SER A 125 3.66 -3.88 8.61
C SER A 125 4.28 -3.26 7.35
N TYR A 126 3.61 -3.38 6.21
CA TYR A 126 4.04 -2.83 4.92
C TYR A 126 3.33 -1.51 4.57
N GLY A 127 2.68 -0.86 5.54
CA GLY A 127 2.18 0.53 5.44
C GLY A 127 0.80 0.69 4.79
N TRP A 128 0.23 -0.36 4.19
CA TRP A 128 -1.13 -0.32 3.66
C TRP A 128 -2.16 -0.39 4.79
N THR A 129 -3.27 0.32 4.63
CA THR A 129 -4.38 0.34 5.57
C THR A 129 -5.72 0.11 4.88
N ALA A 130 -6.70 -0.35 5.63
CA ALA A 130 -8.08 -0.48 5.15
C ALA A 130 -9.06 -0.11 6.27
N GLU A 131 -9.94 0.85 6.00
CA GLU A 131 -10.95 1.33 6.91
C GLU A 131 -12.26 0.56 6.74
N SER A 132 -12.90 0.24 7.87
CA SER A 132 -14.20 -0.44 7.91
C SER A 132 -15.37 0.52 7.71
N LEU A 133 -16.55 -0.06 7.50
CA LEU A 133 -17.80 0.70 7.58
C LEU A 133 -18.01 1.27 8.99
N SER A 134 -18.65 2.42 9.06
CA SER A 134 -18.98 3.07 10.33
C SER A 134 -19.94 2.24 11.17
N SER A 135 -19.74 2.29 12.48
CA SER A 135 -20.64 1.70 13.47
C SER A 135 -22.00 2.42 13.50
N ALA A 136 -22.94 1.85 14.24
CA ALA A 136 -24.11 2.60 14.70
C ALA A 136 -23.68 3.85 15.49
N SER A 137 -24.47 4.92 15.38
CA SER A 137 -24.25 6.17 16.10
C SER A 137 -24.60 6.02 17.58
N ILE A 138 -23.76 6.57 18.45
CA ILE A 138 -24.03 6.66 19.89
C ILE A 138 -24.29 8.11 20.29
N THR A 139 -25.14 8.28 21.31
CA THR A 139 -25.44 9.57 21.94
C THR A 139 -25.56 9.41 23.45
N CYS A 140 -25.23 10.49 24.16
CA CYS A 140 -25.78 10.81 25.47
C CYS A 140 -26.78 11.96 25.24
#